data_AF-A0A947ZQ22-F1
#
_entry.id   AF-A0A947ZQ22-F1
#
_cell.length_a   1.000
_cell.length_b   1.000
_cell.length_c   1.000
_cell.angle_alpha   90.00
_cell.angle_beta   90.00
_cell.angle_gamma   90.00
#
_symmetry.space_group_name_H-M   'P 1'
#
loop_
_entity.id
_entity.type
_entity.pdbx_description
1 polymer ?
#
loop_
_entity_poly.entity_id
_entity_poly.type
_entity_poly.pdbx_seq_one_letter_code
_entity_poly.pdbx_strand_id
1 'polypeptide(L)' 'MKQCHFSKNNITQIDYKDVDALKKFINPHGRMVARKRTGICAKHQRQLSEAIKRARFMGLMPYIIR' A
#
# COMPACT_ATOMS: atom_id res chain seq x y z
N MET A 1 -17.30 -6.55 12.03
CA MET A 1 -16.39 -6.29 10.88
C MET A 1 -15.62 -5.01 11.15
N LYS A 2 -14.31 -5.07 11.42
CA LYS A 2 -13.50 -3.86 11.67
C LYS A 2 -13.35 -3.10 10.35
N GLN A 3 -13.94 -1.91 10.28
CA GLN A 3 -13.88 -1.05 9.09
C GLN A 3 -12.41 -0.67 8.84
N CYS A 4 -11.91 -0.92 7.63
CA CYS A 4 -10.50 -0.66 7.32
C CYS A 4 -10.23 0.85 7.29
N HIS A 5 -8.97 1.21 7.52
CA HIS A 5 -8.52 2.61 7.51
C HIS A 5 -8.99 3.37 6.24
N PHE A 6 -8.82 2.76 5.06
CA PHE A 6 -9.24 3.36 3.79
C PHE A 6 -10.76 3.51 3.66
N SER A 7 -11.55 2.56 4.15
CA SER A 7 -13.02 2.68 4.17
C SER A 7 -13.52 3.73 5.15
N LYS A 8 -12.83 3.93 6.28
CA LYS A 8 -13.20 4.99 7.23
C LYS A 8 -12.95 6.38 6.68
N ASN A 9 -11.88 6.53 5.89
CA ASN A 9 -11.49 7.80 5.30
C ASN A 9 -12.16 8.06 3.94
N ASN A 10 -13.13 7.23 3.51
CA ASN A 10 -13.78 7.29 2.19
C ASN A 10 -12.81 7.33 1.00
N ILE A 11 -11.63 6.71 1.16
CA ILE A 11 -10.65 6.61 0.08
C ILE A 11 -11.11 5.51 -0.88
N THR A 12 -11.58 5.93 -2.06
CA THR A 12 -12.11 5.06 -3.12
C THR A 12 -11.00 4.47 -3.98
N GLN A 13 -9.93 5.23 -4.20
CA GLN A 13 -8.80 4.86 -5.04
C GLN A 13 -7.47 5.21 -4.37
N ILE A 14 -6.48 4.32 -4.52
CA ILE A 14 -5.13 4.49 -4.01
C ILE A 14 -4.24 4.79 -5.23
N ASP A 15 -3.72 6.01 -5.34
CA ASP A 15 -2.82 6.39 -6.43
C ASP A 15 -1.41 5.85 -6.15
N TYR A 16 -0.72 5.43 -7.22
CA TYR A 16 0.68 4.99 -7.14
C TYR A 16 1.65 6.18 -6.98
N LYS A 17 1.21 7.39 -7.31
CA LYS A 17 2.00 8.62 -7.19
C LYS A 17 2.15 9.10 -5.73
N ASP A 18 1.24 8.69 -4.85
CA ASP A 18 1.23 9.07 -3.44
C ASP A 18 2.23 8.22 -2.64
N VAL A 19 3.52 8.37 -2.94
CA VAL A 19 4.59 7.54 -2.38
C VAL A 19 4.60 7.55 -0.86
N ASP A 20 4.30 8.69 -0.23
CA ASP A 20 4.30 8.81 1.24
C ASP A 20 3.14 8.06 1.91
N ALA A 21 2.01 7.90 1.22
CA ALA A 21 0.94 7.02 1.67
C ALA A 21 1.35 5.55 1.52
N LEU A 22 1.98 5.20 0.38
CA LEU A 22 2.41 3.83 0.10
C LEU A 22 3.53 3.35 1.01
N LYS A 23 4.49 4.21 1.37
CA LYS A 23 5.62 3.90 2.27
C LYS A 23 5.14 3.35 3.62
N LYS A 24 3.99 3.80 4.14
CA LYS A 24 3.40 3.30 5.40
C LYS A 24 3.05 1.81 5.36
N PHE A 25 2.92 1.22 4.17
CA PHE A 25 2.57 -0.18 3.97
C PHE A 25 3.73 -1.04 3.48
N ILE A 26 4.95 -0.51 3.54
CA ILE A 26 6.19 -1.21 3.21
C ILE A 26 7.05 -1.27 4.47
N ASN A 27 7.78 -2.37 4.65
CA ASN A 27 8.74 -2.51 5.74
C ASN A 27 10.05 -1.77 5.41
N PRO A 28 10.96 -1.58 6.40
CA PRO A 28 12.24 -0.92 6.15
C PRO A 28 13.09 -1.56 5.04
N HIS A 29 12.93 -2.87 4.80
CA HIS A 29 13.62 -3.61 3.74
C HIS A 29 12.98 -3.47 2.35
N GLY A 30 11.97 -2.61 2.18
CA GLY A 30 11.31 -2.42 0.89
C GLY A 30 10.28 -3.50 0.53
N ARG A 31 9.92 -4.43 1.42
CA ARG A 31 8.88 -5.46 1.18
C ARG A 31 7.50 -5.00 1.62
N MET A 32 6.46 -5.34 0.86
CA MET A 32 5.07 -5.03 1.22
C MET A 32 4.65 -5.76 2.49
N VAL A 33 3.99 -5.04 3.40
CA VAL A 33 3.48 -5.60 4.65
C VAL A 33 2.19 -6.39 4.39
N ALA A 34 2.08 -7.57 5.00
CA ALA A 34 0.91 -8.42 4.84
C ALA A 34 -0.36 -7.79 5.44
N ARG A 35 -1.52 -8.11 4.84
CA ARG A 35 -2.84 -7.63 5.26
C ARG A 35 -3.12 -7.80 6.77
N LYS A 36 -2.67 -8.91 7.37
CA LYS A 36 -2.87 -9.20 8.80
C LYS A 36 -2.25 -8.12 9.70
N ARG A 37 -1.13 -7.53 9.29
CA ARG A 37 -0.44 -6.46 10.04
C ARG A 37 -1.00 -5.07 9.70
N THR A 38 -1.39 -4.82 8.45
CA THR A 38 -1.92 -3.51 8.02
C THR A 38 -3.38 -3.28 8.43
N GLY A 39 -4.14 -4.35 8.69
CA GLY A 39 -5.54 -4.24 9.11
C GLY A 39 -6.49 -3.75 8.02
N ILE A 40 -6.07 -3.75 6.76
CA ILE A 40 -6.89 -3.25 5.65
C ILE A 40 -7.84 -4.31 5.09
N CYS A 41 -8.90 -3.90 4.39
CA CYS A 41 -9.84 -4.84 3.79
C CYS A 41 -9.23 -5.48 2.54
N ALA A 42 -9.78 -6.61 2.09
CA ALA A 42 -9.26 -7.34 0.94
C ALA A 42 -9.30 -6.50 -0.36
N LYS A 43 -10.33 -5.68 -0.55
CA LYS A 43 -10.48 -4.79 -1.71
C LYS A 43 -9.34 -3.77 -1.78
N HIS A 44 -9.13 -3.01 -0.71
CA HIS A 44 -8.06 -2.01 -0.64
C HIS A 44 -6.66 -2.65 -0.66
N GLN A 45 -6.46 -3.86 -0.12
CA GLN A 45 -5.17 -4.55 -0.24
C GLN A 45 -4.81 -4.87 -1.70
N ARG A 46 -5.78 -5.24 -2.53
CA ARG A 46 -5.56 -5.50 -3.96
C ARG A 46 -5.17 -4.21 -4.69
N GLN A 47 -5.92 -3.13 -4.46
CA GLN A 47 -5.62 -1.81 -5.02
C GLN A 47 -4.25 -1.30 -4.57
N LEU A 48 -3.92 -1.42 -3.29
CA LEU A 48 -2.63 -1.03 -2.72
C LEU A 48 -1.47 -1.81 -3.35
N SER A 49 -1.63 -3.13 -3.51
CA SER A 49 -0.61 -3.99 -4.12
C SER A 49 -0.35 -3.58 -5.57
N GLU A 50 -1.40 -3.26 -6.33
CA GLU A 50 -1.28 -2.77 -7.70
C GLU A 50 -0.59 -1.39 -7.75
N ALA A 51 -0.99 -0.45 -6.88
CA ALA A 51 -0.37 0.86 -6.78
C ALA A 51 1.13 0.76 -6.44
N ILE A 52 1.52 -0.06 -5.46
CA ILE A 52 2.93 -0.27 -5.09
C ILE A 52 3.72 -0.88 -6.26
N LYS A 53 3.15 -1.86 -6.99
CA LYS A 53 3.82 -2.44 -8.16
C LYS A 53 4.04 -1.41 -9.26
N ARG A 54 3.06 -0.56 -9.54
CA ARG A 54 3.19 0.54 -10.51
C ARG A 54 4.23 1.57 -10.07
N ALA A 55 4.19 1.98 -8.79
CA ALA A 55 5.17 2.92 -8.23
C ALA A 55 6.61 2.39 -8.34
N ARG A 56 6.81 1.08 -8.10
CA ARG A 56 8.12 0.42 -8.27
C ARG A 56 8.56 0.37 -9.72
N PHE A 57 7.66 0.05 -10.65
CA PHE A 57 7.96 0.02 -12.08
C PHE A 57 8.39 1.41 -12.60
N MET A 58 7.78 2.47 -12.07
CA MET A 58 8.11 3.86 -12.42
C MET A 58 9.32 4.43 -11.67
N GLY A 59 10.00 3.63 -10.84
CA GLY A 59 11.19 4.07 -10.09
C GLY A 59 10.89 4.97 -8.88
N LEU A 60 9.62 5.14 -8.50
CA LEU A 60 9.22 5.95 -7.34
C LEU A 60 9.47 5.23 -6.01
N MET A 61 9.57 3.89 -6.04
CA MET A 61 9.80 3.06 -4.84
C MET A 61 10.77 1.92 -5.15
N PRO A 62 11.66 1.56 -4.21
CA PRO A 62 12.55 0.42 -4.38
C PRO A 62 11.82 -0.92 -4.18
N TYR A 63 12.31 -1.96 -4.86
CA TYR A 63 11.86 -3.34 -4.64
C TYR A 63 12.44 -3.94 -3.35
N ILE A 64 13.70 -3.60 -3.05
CA ILE A 64 14.47 -4.08 -1.91
C ILE A 64 15.35 -2.91 -1.44
N ILE A 65 15.39 -2.70 -0.13
CA ILE A 65 16.31 -1.78 0.54
C ILE A 65 17.21 -2.67 1.40
N ARG A 66 18.52 -2.53 1.23
CA ARG A 66 19.53 -3.30 1.97
C ARG A 66 19.87 -2.61 3.28
#